data_AF-A0A1Q9K2K6-F1
#
_entry.id   AF-A0A1Q9K2K6-F1
#
_cell.length_a   1.000
_cell.length_b   1.000
_cell.length_c   1.000
_cell.angle_alpha   90.00
_cell.angle_beta   90.00
_cell.angle_gamma   90.00
#
_symmetry.space_group_name_H-M   'P 1'
#
loop_
_entity.id
_entity.type
_entity.pdbx_description
1 polymer ?
#
loop_
_entity_poly.entity_id
_entity_poly.type
_entity_poly.pdbx_seq_one_letter_code
_entity_poly.pdbx_strand_id
1 'polypeptide(L)'
;MTGTIKVSTSKLRSTATSFSNTANQIKTLTSNMTSTVEGLSGAVWSGDAANAYKRKFKQLDDDIAKLVKMINEHATDLNEMAREYEAAENQNINASNSLSGDVIV
;
A
#
# COMPACT_ATOMS: atom_id res chain seq x y z
N MET A 1 -17.84 2.53 21.51
CA MET A 1 -17.03 3.27 20.51
C MET A 1 -17.91 3.49 19.28
N THR A 2 -18.48 4.68 19.12
CA THR A 2 -19.21 5.07 17.89
C THR A 2 -18.28 5.90 17.03
N GLY A 3 -17.24 5.26 16.49
CA GLY A 3 -16.43 5.84 15.43
C GLY A 3 -17.14 5.63 14.11
N THR A 4 -18.06 6.52 13.74
CA THR A 4 -18.67 6.49 12.41
C THR A 4 -17.58 6.78 11.38
N ILE A 5 -17.02 5.74 10.77
CA ILE A 5 -16.19 5.92 9.59
C ILE A 5 -17.07 6.55 8.49
N LYS A 6 -16.64 7.71 7.98
CA LYS A 6 -17.30 8.40 6.85
C LYS A 6 -17.06 7.72 5.49
N VAL A 7 -16.43 6.55 5.46
CA VAL A 7 -15.86 5.88 4.27
C VAL A 7 -16.22 4.39 4.27
N SER A 8 -16.98 3.90 3.30
CA SER A 8 -17.36 2.47 3.26
C SER A 8 -16.14 1.52 3.26
N THR A 9 -16.30 0.31 3.81
CA THR A 9 -15.24 -0.73 3.79
C THR A 9 -14.82 -1.08 2.36
N SER A 10 -15.76 -1.00 1.41
CA SER A 10 -15.49 -1.11 -0.03
C SER A 10 -14.53 -0.01 -0.53
N LYS A 11 -14.66 1.23 -0.04
CA LYS A 11 -13.77 2.33 -0.42
C LYS A 11 -12.38 2.12 0.17
N LEU A 12 -12.26 1.67 1.43
CA LEU A 12 -10.97 1.31 2.05
C LEU A 12 -10.23 0.24 1.23
N ARG A 13 -10.92 -0.86 0.89
CA ARG A 13 -10.36 -1.95 0.06
C ARG A 13 -9.96 -1.47 -1.33
N SER A 14 -10.77 -0.61 -1.96
CA SER A 14 -10.45 -0.03 -3.27
C SER A 14 -9.19 0.85 -3.22
N THR A 15 -9.06 1.69 -2.18
CA THR A 15 -7.89 2.56 -1.99
C THR A 15 -6.64 1.75 -1.70
N ALA A 16 -6.74 0.69 -0.88
CA ALA A 16 -5.64 -0.23 -0.64
C ALA A 16 -5.13 -0.87 -1.94
N THR A 17 -6.06 -1.28 -2.81
CA THR A 17 -5.72 -1.84 -4.14
C THR A 17 -5.01 -0.80 -5.01
N SER A 18 -5.50 0.45 -5.05
CA SER A 18 -4.84 1.54 -5.77
C SER A 18 -3.42 1.79 -5.26
N PHE A 19 -3.22 1.77 -3.93
CA PHE A 19 -1.90 1.97 -3.32
C PHE A 19 -0.92 0.88 -3.73
N SER A 20 -1.31 -0.40 -3.63
CA SER A 20 -0.48 -1.52 -4.06
C SER A 20 -0.12 -1.46 -5.56
N ASN A 21 -1.07 -1.05 -6.40
CA ASN A 21 -0.82 -0.87 -7.83
C ASN A 21 0.21 0.23 -8.11
N THR A 22 0.08 1.39 -7.44
CA THR A 22 1.06 2.48 -7.55
C THR A 22 2.43 2.05 -7.03
N ALA A 23 2.51 1.29 -5.94
CA ALA A 23 3.77 0.76 -5.43
C ALA A 23 4.48 -0.13 -6.47
N ASN A 24 3.74 -1.01 -7.15
CA ASN A 24 4.27 -1.86 -8.21
C ASN A 24 4.76 -1.07 -9.42
N GLN A 25 4.03 -0.01 -9.81
CA GLN A 25 4.46 0.90 -10.87
C GLN A 25 5.77 1.61 -10.52
N ILE A 26 5.88 2.15 -9.30
CA ILE A 26 7.09 2.80 -8.81
C ILE A 26 8.27 1.82 -8.86
N LYS A 27 8.10 0.61 -8.32
CA LYS A 27 9.15 -0.42 -8.33
C LYS A 27 9.62 -0.76 -9.75
N THR A 28 8.68 -0.91 -10.68
CA THR A 28 8.98 -1.24 -12.08
C THR A 28 9.75 -0.10 -12.76
N LEU A 29 9.29 1.14 -12.58
CA LEU A 29 9.94 2.31 -13.16
C LEU A 29 11.38 2.45 -12.65
N THR A 30 11.59 2.34 -11.34
CA THR A 30 12.93 2.43 -10.74
C THR A 30 13.84 1.31 -11.24
N SER A 31 13.35 0.08 -11.34
CA SER A 31 14.13 -1.05 -11.88
C SER A 31 14.58 -0.80 -13.32
N ASN A 32 13.67 -0.27 -14.16
CA ASN A 32 13.99 0.08 -15.55
C ASN A 32 15.03 1.20 -15.63
N MET A 33 14.93 2.21 -14.77
CA MET A 33 15.90 3.29 -14.70
C MET A 33 17.28 2.79 -14.27
N THR A 34 17.35 1.95 -13.23
CA THR A 34 18.61 1.33 -12.76
C THR A 34 19.27 0.51 -13.86
N SER A 35 18.50 -0.34 -14.57
CA SER A 35 19.02 -1.13 -15.69
C SER A 35 19.56 -0.27 -16.83
N THR A 36 18.86 0.83 -17.16
CA THR A 36 19.31 1.80 -18.18
C THR A 36 20.64 2.44 -17.79
N VAL A 37 20.78 2.86 -16.52
CA VAL A 37 22.00 3.49 -16.00
C VAL A 37 23.17 2.51 -15.99
N GLU A 38 22.94 1.26 -15.57
CA GLU A 38 23.95 0.20 -15.60
C GLU A 38 24.43 -0.09 -17.03
N GLY A 39 23.53 -0.13 -18.01
CA GLY A 39 23.88 -0.34 -19.43
C GLY A 39 24.74 0.77 -20.03
N LEU A 40 24.47 2.04 -19.71
CA LEU A 40 25.24 3.19 -20.20
C LEU A 40 26.69 3.19 -19.71
N SER A 41 26.89 2.71 -18.49
CA SER A 41 28.07 3.03 -17.71
C SER A 41 29.15 1.93 -17.71
N GLY A 42 29.00 0.94 -18.58
CA GLY A 42 30.03 -0.05 -18.94
C GLY A 42 30.45 0.02 -20.41
N ALA A 43 29.60 0.53 -21.30
CA ALA A 43 29.84 0.52 -22.75
C ALA A 43 30.13 1.89 -23.37
N VAL A 44 29.53 2.97 -22.85
CA VAL A 44 29.54 4.30 -23.52
C VAL A 44 30.13 5.39 -22.62
N TRP A 45 29.95 5.29 -21.29
CA TRP A 45 30.35 6.32 -20.35
C TRP A 45 31.06 5.74 -19.12
N SER A 46 32.32 6.11 -18.92
CA SER A 46 33.16 5.62 -17.81
C SER A 46 33.88 6.77 -17.10
N GLY A 47 34.47 6.48 -15.94
CA GLY A 47 35.17 7.45 -15.10
C GLY A 47 34.39 7.87 -13.85
N ASP A 48 34.95 8.82 -13.10
CA ASP A 48 34.45 9.19 -11.77
C ASP A 48 33.02 9.76 -11.78
N ALA A 49 32.66 10.49 -12.84
CA ALA A 49 31.31 11.00 -13.03
C ALA A 49 30.28 9.87 -13.21
N ALA A 50 30.59 8.87 -14.03
CA ALA A 50 29.72 7.69 -14.21
C ALA A 50 29.57 6.91 -12.90
N ASN A 51 30.64 6.75 -12.12
CA ASN A 51 30.62 6.11 -10.81
C ASN A 51 29.84 6.91 -9.76
N ALA A 52 29.86 8.24 -9.82
CA ALA A 52 29.04 9.09 -8.96
C ALA A 52 27.54 8.91 -9.28
N TYR A 53 27.17 8.89 -10.57
CA TYR A 53 25.79 8.67 -11.00
C TYR A 53 25.27 7.28 -10.62
N LYS A 54 26.07 6.21 -10.81
CA LYS A 54 25.73 4.85 -10.34
C LYS A 54 25.40 4.83 -8.85
N ARG A 55 26.25 5.46 -8.02
CA ARG A 55 26.04 5.52 -6.57
C ARG A 55 24.75 6.23 -6.20
N LYS A 56 24.44 7.35 -6.85
CA LYS A 56 23.18 8.07 -6.63
C LYS A 56 21.95 7.25 -7.01
N PHE A 57 22.02 6.51 -8.11
CA PHE A 57 20.94 5.61 -8.51
C PHE A 57 20.74 4.44 -7.54
N LYS A 58 21.83 3.85 -7.04
CA LYS A 58 21.75 2.79 -6.03
C LYS A 58 21.14 3.29 -4.72
N GLN A 59 21.50 4.51 -4.28
CA GLN A 59 20.87 5.14 -3.11
C GLN A 59 19.37 5.36 -3.32
N LEU A 60 18.98 5.81 -4.51
CA LEU A 60 17.58 5.97 -4.87
C LEU A 60 16.82 4.62 -4.86
N ASP A 61 17.44 3.54 -5.32
CA ASP A 61 16.84 2.19 -5.29
C ASP A 61 16.49 1.74 -3.86
N ASP A 62 17.41 1.94 -2.91
CA ASP A 62 17.20 1.63 -1.50
C ASP A 62 16.03 2.45 -0.90
N ASP A 63 15.99 3.75 -1.20
CA ASP A 63 14.91 4.65 -0.75
C ASP A 63 13.56 4.26 -1.35
N ILE A 64 13.53 3.90 -2.64
CA ILE A 64 12.32 3.45 -3.33
C ILE A 64 11.84 2.12 -2.76
N ALA A 65 12.74 1.18 -2.47
CA ALA A 65 12.37 -0.09 -1.83
C ALA A 65 11.70 0.15 -0.47
N LYS A 66 12.21 1.12 0.31
CA LYS A 66 11.60 1.53 1.57
C LYS A 66 10.22 2.15 1.37
N LEU A 67 10.06 3.05 0.39
CA LEU A 67 8.76 3.64 0.04
C LEU A 67 7.74 2.59 -0.37
N VAL A 68 8.12 1.63 -1.22
CA VAL A 68 7.25 0.51 -1.63
C VAL A 68 6.81 -0.31 -0.43
N LYS A 69 7.71 -0.57 0.53
CA LYS A 69 7.36 -1.26 1.77
C LYS A 69 6.30 -0.48 2.57
N MET A 70 6.49 0.82 2.75
CA MET A 70 5.54 1.67 3.49
C MET A 70 4.17 1.74 2.81
N ILE A 71 4.13 1.84 1.48
CA ILE A 71 2.85 1.86 0.74
C ILE A 71 2.11 0.53 0.92
N ASN A 72 2.83 -0.59 0.85
CA ASN A 72 2.23 -1.91 1.06
C ASN A 72 1.73 -2.09 2.50
N GLU A 73 2.46 -1.58 3.49
CA GLU A 73 2.02 -1.57 4.90
C GLU A 73 0.71 -0.80 5.06
N HIS A 74 0.62 0.42 4.51
CA HIS A 74 -0.63 1.19 4.52
C HIS A 74 -1.77 0.49 3.77
N ALA A 75 -1.49 -0.21 2.67
CA ALA A 75 -2.49 -1.01 1.99
C ALA A 75 -2.97 -2.19 2.85
N THR A 76 -2.09 -2.83 3.61
CA THR A 76 -2.44 -3.85 4.60
C THR A 76 -3.30 -3.25 5.72
N ASP A 77 -2.91 -2.12 6.29
CA ASP A 77 -3.67 -1.44 7.35
C ASP A 77 -5.09 -1.08 6.91
N LEU A 78 -5.25 -0.58 5.68
CA LEU A 78 -6.56 -0.26 5.10
C LEU A 78 -7.46 -1.50 4.97
N ASN A 79 -6.89 -2.65 4.61
CA ASN A 79 -7.62 -3.91 4.54
C ASN A 79 -7.97 -4.46 5.93
N GLU A 80 -7.05 -4.33 6.89
CA GLU A 80 -7.27 -4.75 8.27
C GLU A 80 -8.40 -3.93 8.91
N MET A 81 -8.36 -2.61 8.77
CA MET A 81 -9.45 -1.74 9.21
C MET A 81 -10.77 -2.18 8.58
N ALA A 82 -10.83 -2.38 7.26
CA ALA A 82 -12.06 -2.83 6.60
C ALA A 82 -12.60 -4.14 7.20
N ARG A 83 -11.72 -5.09 7.52
CA ARG A 83 -12.08 -6.38 8.15
C ARG A 83 -12.64 -6.20 9.56
N GLU A 84 -11.98 -5.38 10.39
CA GLU A 84 -12.42 -5.12 11.77
C GLU A 84 -13.81 -4.48 11.81
N TYR A 85 -14.10 -3.55 10.88
CA TYR A 85 -15.43 -2.95 10.78
C TYR A 85 -16.50 -3.96 10.34
N GLU A 86 -16.22 -4.78 9.32
CA GLU A 86 -17.13 -5.84 8.89
C GLU A 86 -17.44 -6.83 10.03
N ALA A 87 -16.43 -7.15 10.84
CA ALA A 87 -16.61 -8.01 12.01
C ALA A 87 -17.46 -7.35 13.10
N ALA A 88 -17.19 -6.09 13.44
CA ALA A 88 -17.95 -5.34 14.44
C ALA A 88 -19.41 -5.14 14.02
N GLU A 89 -19.67 -4.84 12.75
CA GLU A 89 -21.03 -4.68 12.23
C GLU A 89 -21.81 -5.99 12.31
N ASN A 90 -21.19 -7.12 11.91
CA ASN A 90 -21.83 -8.44 12.04
C ASN A 90 -22.13 -8.79 13.50
N GLN A 91 -21.26 -8.44 14.44
CA GLN A 91 -21.52 -8.62 15.87
C GLN A 91 -22.72 -7.79 16.33
N ASN A 92 -22.83 -6.53 15.89
CA ASN A 92 -23.97 -5.67 16.21
C ASN A 92 -25.28 -6.22 15.61
N ILE A 93 -25.25 -6.70 14.37
CA ILE A 93 -26.41 -7.35 13.72
C ILE A 93 -26.85 -8.58 14.51
N ASN A 94 -25.90 -9.44 14.91
CA ASN A 94 -26.21 -10.64 15.70
C ASN A 94 -26.78 -10.29 17.08
N ALA A 95 -26.21 -9.28 17.76
CA ALA A 95 -26.74 -8.79 19.02
C ALA A 95 -28.15 -8.22 18.84
N SER A 96 -28.40 -7.45 17.79
CA SER A 96 -29.72 -6.91 17.45
C SER A 96 -30.74 -8.01 17.19
N ASN A 97 -30.37 -9.05 16.43
CA ASN A 97 -31.25 -10.19 16.15
C ASN A 97 -31.56 -11.04 17.40
N SER A 98 -30.72 -10.96 18.44
CA SER A 98 -30.95 -11.65 19.72
C SER A 98 -31.93 -10.91 20.65
N LEU A 99 -32.27 -9.66 20.34
CA LEU A 99 -33.27 -8.90 21.08
C LEU A 99 -34.67 -9.39 20.68
N SER A 100 -35.51 -9.71 21.67
CA SER A 100 -36.93 -10.02 21.41
C SER A 100 -37.63 -8.81 20.79
N GLY A 101 -38.19 -9.00 19.59
CA GLY A 101 -38.92 -7.96 18.88
C GLY A 101 -40.27 -7.60 19.50
N ASP A 102 -40.84 -8.50 20.31
CA ASP A 102 -42.04 -8.23 21.10
C ASP A 102 -41.84 -8.80 22.50
N VAL A 103 -42.04 -7.95 23.51
CA VAL A 103 -41.88 -8.29 24.94
C VAL A 103 -43.21 -8.31 25.69
N ILE A 104 -44.32 -7.98 25.01
CA ILE A 104 -45.67 -8.02 25.57
C ILE A 104 -46.62 -8.61 24.52
N VAL A 105 -47.29 -9.72 24.83
CA VAL A 105 -48.32 -10.38 24.01
C VAL A 105 -49.68 -10.25 24.67
#